data_AF-A0A950LVQ9-F1
#
_entry.id   AF-A0A950LVQ9-F1
#
_cell.length_a   1.000
_cell.length_b   1.000
_cell.length_c   1.000
_cell.angle_alpha   90.00
_cell.angle_beta   90.00
_cell.angle_gamma   90.00
#
_symmetry.space_group_name_H-M   'P 1'
#
loop_
_entity.id
_entity.type
_entity.pdbx_description
1 polymer ?
#
loop_
_entity_poly.entity_id
_entity_poly.type
_entity_poly.pdbx_seq_one_letter_code
_entity_poly.pdbx_strand_id
1 'polypeptide(L)' 'MDISEWRKKIDEIDGRLVELLSARARAAHEIGRLKRLAGMPIYEPDREQAVLKHIAEANRGPLTGRELASI' A
#
# COMPACT_ATOMS: atom_id res chain seq x y z
N MET A 1 14.28 21.59 15.10
CA MET A 1 14.20 20.21 14.61
C MET A 1 15.61 19.71 14.36
N ASP A 2 16.12 18.91 15.28
CA ASP A 2 17.38 18.19 15.15
C ASP A 2 17.18 16.77 14.55
N ILE A 3 18.28 16.02 14.42
CA ILE A 3 18.25 14.64 13.89
C ILE A 3 17.37 13.72 14.75
N SER A 4 17.40 13.88 16.07
CA SER A 4 16.66 13.04 17.00
C SER A 4 15.16 13.29 16.89
N GLU A 5 14.75 14.56 16.74
CA GLU A 5 13.36 14.93 16.50
C GLU A 5 12.84 14.38 15.16
N TRP A 6 13.64 14.42 14.10
CA TRP A 6 13.29 13.81 12.82
C TRP A 6 13.16 12.29 12.89
N ARG A 7 14.03 11.60 13.65
CA ARG A 7 13.93 10.15 13.85
C ARG A 7 12.64 9.76 14.55
N LYS A 8 12.27 10.46 15.61
CA LYS A 8 10.97 10.23 16.29
C LYS A 8 9.78 10.40 15.35
N LYS A 9 9.83 11.44 14.50
CA LYS A 9 8.80 11.65 13.48
C LYS A 9 8.74 10.50 12.46
N ILE A 10 9.89 9.93 12.07
CA ILE A 10 9.92 8.73 11.22
C ILE A 10 9.28 7.55 11.94
N ASP A 11 9.66 7.27 13.19
CA ASP A 11 9.09 6.17 13.97
C ASP A 11 7.56 6.28 14.11
N GLU A 12 7.04 7.49 14.32
CA GLU A 12 5.60 7.77 14.35
C GLU A 12 4.93 7.52 12.99
N ILE A 13 5.57 7.92 11.89
CA ILE A 13 5.08 7.66 10.53
C ILE A 13 5.07 6.14 10.26
N ASP A 14 6.13 5.44 10.63
CA ASP A 14 6.27 4.00 10.42
C ASP A 14 5.20 3.23 11.18
N GLY A 15 4.89 3.61 12.42
CA GLY A 15 3.76 3.06 13.17
C GLY A 15 2.44 3.19 12.41
N ARG A 16 2.16 4.37 11.83
CA ARG A 16 0.95 4.60 11.03
C ARG A 16 0.97 3.82 9.71
N LEU A 17 2.14 3.66 9.07
CA LEU A 17 2.28 2.84 7.88
C LEU A 17 1.94 1.37 8.18
N VAL A 18 2.40 0.81 9.29
CA VAL A 18 2.07 -0.56 9.71
C VAL A 18 0.57 -0.74 9.90
N GLU A 19 -0.11 0.21 10.53
CA GLU A 19 -1.57 0.17 10.72
C GLU A 19 -2.31 0.18 9.37
N LEU A 20 -1.94 1.08 8.47
CA LEU A 20 -2.54 1.22 7.14
C LEU A 20 -2.28 0.00 6.26
N LEU A 21 -1.06 -0.53 6.25
CA LEU A 21 -0.69 -1.73 5.50
C LEU A 21 -1.46 -2.95 6.03
N SER A 22 -1.60 -3.07 7.35
CA SER A 22 -2.39 -4.14 7.97
C SER A 22 -3.87 -4.04 7.60
N ALA A 23 -4.44 -2.83 7.57
CA ALA A 23 -5.81 -2.61 7.11
C ALA A 23 -5.99 -2.99 5.64
N ARG A 24 -5.05 -2.58 4.77
CA ARG A 24 -5.02 -2.96 3.35
C ARG A 24 -4.93 -4.48 3.17
N ALA A 25 -4.07 -5.15 3.94
CA ALA A 25 -3.92 -6.61 3.89
C ALA A 25 -5.20 -7.35 4.30
N ARG A 26 -5.90 -6.88 5.35
CA ARG A 26 -7.20 -7.43 5.75
C ARG A 26 -8.24 -7.32 4.63
N ALA A 27 -8.32 -6.17 3.96
CA ALA A 27 -9.21 -5.98 2.82
C ALA A 27 -8.86 -6.94 1.66
N ALA A 28 -7.58 -7.09 1.33
CA ALA A 28 -7.12 -8.04 0.31
C ALA A 28 -7.43 -9.51 0.67
N HIS A 29 -7.27 -9.89 1.94
CA HIS A 29 -7.64 -11.21 2.42
C HIS A 29 -9.13 -11.49 2.26
N GLU A 30 -9.98 -10.52 2.59
CA GLU A 30 -11.43 -10.67 2.45
C GLU A 30 -11.84 -10.78 0.98
N ILE A 31 -11.24 -9.99 0.09
CA ILE A 31 -11.41 -10.15 -1.36
C ILE A 31 -11.02 -11.56 -1.80
N GLY A 32 -9.87 -12.07 -1.34
CA GLY A 32 -9.42 -13.43 -1.65
C GLY A 32 -10.35 -14.52 -1.09
N ARG A 33 -10.99 -14.29 0.06
CA ARG A 33 -12.01 -15.19 0.62
C ARG A 33 -13.25 -15.22 -0.26
N LEU A 34 -13.76 -14.04 -0.65
CA LEU A 34 -14.94 -13.91 -1.52
C LEU A 34 -14.73 -14.53 -2.91
N LYS A 35 -13.57 -14.26 -3.53
CA LYS A 35 -13.20 -14.87 -4.83
C LYS A 35 -13.15 -16.39 -4.76
N ARG A 36 -12.57 -16.96 -3.70
CA ARG A 36 -12.54 -18.42 -3.49
C ARG A 36 -13.94 -19.00 -3.40
N LEU A 37 -14.84 -18.36 -2.65
CA LEU A 37 -16.23 -18.79 -2.55
C LEU A 37 -16.99 -18.69 -3.88
N ALA A 38 -16.67 -17.68 -4.69
CA ALA A 38 -17.26 -17.47 -6.00
C ALA A 38 -16.60 -18.28 -7.15
N GLY A 39 -15.56 -19.08 -6.85
CA GLY A 39 -14.81 -19.81 -7.89
C GLY A 39 -14.05 -18.90 -8.87
N MET A 40 -13.77 -17.66 -8.49
CA MET A 40 -13.09 -16.67 -9.33
C MET A 40 -11.57 -16.78 -9.23
N PRO A 41 -10.82 -16.41 -10.30
CA PRO A 41 -9.37 -16.39 -10.26
C PRO A 41 -8.85 -15.38 -9.22
N ILE A 42 -7.80 -15.78 -8.50
CA ILE A 42 -7.16 -14.91 -7.50
C ILE A 42 -6.26 -13.88 -8.17
N TYR A 43 -5.50 -14.31 -9.18
CA TYR A 43 -4.61 -13.46 -9.96
C TYR A 43 -5.38 -12.70 -11.04
N GLU A 44 -5.27 -11.38 -11.04
CA GLU A 44 -5.92 -10.47 -11.99
C GLU A 44 -4.94 -9.34 -12.39
N PRO A 45 -4.21 -9.47 -13.51
CA PRO A 45 -3.17 -8.52 -13.88
C PRO A 45 -3.70 -7.09 -14.11
N ASP A 46 -4.89 -6.95 -14.68
CA ASP A 46 -5.53 -5.63 -14.88
C ASP A 46 -5.81 -4.94 -13.54
N ARG A 47 -6.15 -5.72 -12.50
CA ARG A 47 -6.37 -5.18 -11.16
C ARG A 47 -5.07 -4.64 -10.57
N GLU A 48 -3.95 -5.34 -10.77
CA GLU A 48 -2.62 -4.91 -10.33
C GLU A 48 -2.20 -3.60 -11.01
N GLN A 49 -2.37 -3.50 -12.33
CA GLN A 49 -2.11 -2.28 -13.07
C GLN A 49 -2.96 -1.11 -12.56
N ALA A 50 -4.25 -1.34 -12.28
CA ALA A 50 -5.12 -0.32 -11.71
C ALA A 50 -4.67 0.14 -10.31
N VAL A 51 -4.13 -0.77 -9.46
CA VAL A 51 -3.52 -0.38 -8.18
C VAL A 51 -2.33 0.54 -8.41
N LEU A 52 -1.39 0.15 -9.27
CA LEU A 52 -0.17 0.92 -9.53
C LEU A 52 -0.47 2.29 -10.12
N LYS A 53 -1.42 2.37 -11.05
CA LYS A 53 -1.89 3.63 -11.63
C LYS A 53 -2.46 4.55 -10.55
N HIS A 54 -3.31 4.03 -9.67
CA HIS A 54 -3.88 4.81 -8.58
C HIS A 54 -2.81 5.35 -7.61
N ILE A 55 -1.80 4.53 -7.28
CA ILE A 55 -0.67 4.97 -6.44
C ILE A 55 0.11 6.10 -7.12
N ALA A 56 0.40 5.95 -8.43
CA ALA A 56 1.10 6.97 -9.19
C ALA A 56 0.34 8.29 -9.27
N GLU A 57 -0.99 8.25 -9.42
CA GLU A 57 -1.86 9.43 -9.45
C GLU A 57 -1.97 10.12 -8.08
N ALA A 58 -1.96 9.34 -6.99
CA ALA A 58 -2.02 9.88 -5.63
C ALA A 58 -0.67 10.45 -5.14
N ASN A 59 0.42 10.13 -5.83
CA ASN A 59 1.76 10.56 -5.45
C ASN A 59 1.95 12.08 -5.62
N ARG A 60 2.36 12.76 -4.55
CA ARG A 60 2.69 14.20 -4.55
C ARG A 60 4.18 14.46 -4.30
N GLY A 61 5.01 13.43 -4.48
CA GLY A 61 6.43 13.43 -4.13
C GLY A 61 6.65 13.19 -2.62
N PRO A 62 7.93 13.17 -2.17
CA PRO A 62 9.14 13.36 -2.98
C PRO A 62 9.56 12.12 -3.79
N LEU A 63 8.94 10.97 -3.53
CA LEU A 63 9.24 9.74 -4.25
C LEU A 63 8.77 9.83 -5.71
N THR A 64 9.53 9.25 -6.62
CA THR A 64 9.07 9.02 -8.00
C THR A 64 8.01 7.92 -8.03
N GLY A 65 7.19 7.89 -9.08
CA GLY A 65 6.20 6.81 -9.25
C GLY A 65 6.84 5.42 -9.32
N ARG A 66 8.08 5.31 -9.83
CA ARG A 66 8.84 4.05 -9.85
C ARG A 66 9.25 3.61 -8.44
N GLU A 67 9.76 4.53 -7.62
CA GLU A 67 10.15 4.21 -6.24
C GLU A 67 8.95 3.77 -5.41
N LEU A 68 7.81 4.46 -5.54
CA LEU A 68 6.56 4.05 -4.87
C LEU A 68 6.05 2.69 -5.33
N ALA A 69 6.23 2.33 -6.61
CA ALA A 69 5.83 1.03 -7.12
C ALA A 69 6.72 -0.12 -6.59
N SER A 70 7.88 0.19 -5.99
CA SER A 70 8.84 -0.78 -5.47
C SER A 70 8.82 -0.94 -3.94
N ILE A 71 7.95 -0.18 -3.26
CA ILE A 71 7.70 -0.28 -1.81
C ILE A 71 6.59 -1.30 -1.56
#